data_AF-A0A7X6ZZ58-F1
#
_entry.id   AF-A0A7X6ZZ58-F1
#
_cell.length_a   1.000
_cell.length_b   1.000
_cell.length_c   1.000
_cell.angle_alpha   90.00
_cell.angle_beta   90.00
_cell.angle_gamma   90.00
#
_symmetry.space_group_name_H-M   'P 1'
#
loop_
_entity.id
_entity.type
_entity.pdbx_description
1 polymer ?
#
loop_
_entity_poly.entity_id
_entity_poly.type
_entity_poly.pdbx_seq_one_letter_code
_entity_poly.pdbx_strand_id
1 'polypeptide(L)'
;MNEIKPIGELLKIIKIKTRNPKLYERALTHSSYAYENNEKNNERLEFLGDSVIEILMSEYLFHKYKDGDEGLMTKKRAQAV
;
A
#
# COMPACT_ATOMS: atom_id res chain seq x y z
N MET A 1 32.05 -2.72 5.20
CA MET A 1 31.00 -2.16 4.34
C MET A 1 29.71 -2.18 5.12
N ASN A 2 29.30 -1.05 5.72
CA ASN A 2 28.00 -0.96 6.38
C ASN A 2 26.95 -0.83 5.28
N GLU A 3 26.32 -1.95 4.89
CA GLU A 3 25.08 -1.91 4.14
C GLU A 3 24.03 -1.21 5.01
N ILE A 4 23.76 0.05 4.72
CA ILE A 4 22.56 0.71 5.19
C ILE A 4 21.40 -0.14 4.65
N LYS A 5 20.70 -0.88 5.52
CA LYS A 5 19.45 -1.55 5.15
C LYS A 5 18.42 -0.46 4.83
N PRO A 6 18.12 -0.17 3.55
CA PRO A 6 17.34 1.01 3.16
C PRO A 6 15.94 1.03 3.81
N ILE A 7 15.41 -0.18 4.06
CA ILE A 7 14.09 -0.36 4.67
C ILE A 7 14.01 0.09 6.13
N GLY A 8 15.10 -0.04 6.90
CA GLY A 8 15.09 0.27 8.32
C GLY A 8 14.94 1.77 8.58
N GLU A 9 15.56 2.60 7.75
CA GLU A 9 15.42 4.05 7.81
C GLU A 9 14.05 4.50 7.31
N LEU A 10 13.57 3.94 6.20
CA LEU A 10 12.24 4.23 5.67
C LEU A 10 11.15 3.96 6.71
N LEU A 11 11.17 2.79 7.35
CA LEU A 11 10.19 2.41 8.38
C LEU A 11 10.16 3.37 9.57
N LYS A 12 11.32 3.94 9.95
CA LYS A 12 11.38 4.98 10.99
C LYS A 12 10.74 6.28 10.54
N ILE A 13 11.00 6.72 9.31
CA ILE A 13 10.45 7.95 8.73
C ILE A 13 8.92 7.88 8.67
N ILE A 14 8.38 6.77 8.16
CA ILE A 14 6.93 6.54 8.05
C ILE A 14 6.29 6.04 9.36
N LYS A 15 7.09 5.91 10.43
CA LYS A 15 6.67 5.52 11.79
C LYS A 15 5.93 4.16 11.85
N ILE A 16 6.32 3.22 10.99
CA ILE A 16 5.77 1.86 10.98
C ILE A 16 6.64 0.93 11.82
N LYS A 17 6.04 0.28 12.82
CA LYS A 17 6.65 -0.85 13.53
C LYS A 17 6.22 -2.14 12.83
N THR A 18 7.18 -2.95 12.42
CA THR A 18 6.93 -4.25 11.77
C THR A 18 7.62 -5.38 12.50
N ARG A 19 6.99 -6.57 12.49
CA ARG A 19 7.61 -7.83 12.92
C ARG A 19 8.30 -8.56 11.76
N ASN A 20 8.10 -8.10 10.52
CA ASN A 20 8.63 -8.72 9.31
C ASN A 20 9.13 -7.65 8.31
N PRO A 21 10.38 -7.19 8.43
CA PRO A 21 10.98 -6.24 7.49
C PRO A 21 11.03 -6.74 6.04
N LYS A 22 11.19 -8.05 5.82
CA LYS A 22 11.25 -8.66 4.48
C LYS A 22 9.96 -8.48 3.68
N LEU A 23 8.81 -8.33 4.36
CA LEU A 23 7.55 -8.01 3.71
C LEU A 23 7.61 -6.64 3.01
N TYR A 24 8.26 -5.67 3.66
CA TYR A 24 8.38 -4.31 3.15
C TYR A 24 9.47 -4.21 2.09
N GLU A 25 10.57 -4.97 2.23
CA GLU A 25 11.56 -5.14 1.15
C GLU A 25 10.84 -5.65 -0.11
N ARG A 26 10.06 -6.73 0.00
CA ARG A 26 9.25 -7.25 -1.10
C ARG A 26 8.24 -6.23 -1.65
N ALA A 27 7.58 -5.46 -0.79
CA ALA A 27 6.62 -4.43 -1.21
C ALA A 27 7.28 -3.33 -2.05
N LEU A 28 8.59 -3.13 -1.90
CA LEU A 28 9.41 -2.19 -2.67
C LEU A 28 10.18 -2.86 -3.82
N THR A 29 9.98 -4.17 -4.06
CA THR A 29 10.63 -4.89 -5.15
C THR A 29 9.77 -4.83 -6.42
N HIS A 30 10.21 -4.03 -7.39
CA HIS A 30 9.60 -3.96 -8.72
C HIS A 30 9.77 -5.28 -9.50
N SER A 31 8.85 -5.56 -10.43
CA SER A 31 8.83 -6.80 -11.23
C SER A 31 10.11 -7.01 -12.06
N SER A 32 10.68 -5.96 -12.64
CA SER A 32 11.94 -6.06 -13.40
C SER A 32 13.12 -6.52 -12.55
N TYR A 33 13.29 -5.93 -11.36
CA TYR A 33 14.35 -6.32 -10.43
C TYR A 33 14.14 -7.76 -9.94
N ALA A 34 12.90 -8.12 -9.60
CA ALA A 34 12.56 -9.47 -9.17
C ALA A 34 12.89 -10.53 -10.23
N TYR A 35 12.63 -10.22 -11.50
CA TYR A 35 12.94 -11.10 -12.62
C TYR A 35 14.46 -11.33 -12.76
N GLU A 36 15.26 -10.27 -12.72
CA GLU A 36 16.72 -10.37 -12.85
C GLU A 36 17.38 -11.11 -11.67
N ASN A 37 16.81 -11.00 -10.47
CA ASN A 37 17.38 -11.52 -9.23
C ASN A 37 16.71 -12.82 -8.73
N ASN A 38 15.76 -13.38 -9.49
CA ASN A 38 14.98 -14.56 -9.11
C ASN A 38 14.29 -14.40 -7.74
N GLU A 39 13.74 -13.22 -7.49
CA GLU A 39 13.03 -12.86 -6.25
C GLU A 39 11.52 -12.71 -6.48
N LYS A 40 10.76 -12.49 -5.40
CA LYS A 40 9.34 -12.17 -5.49
C LYS A 40 9.15 -10.66 -5.59
N ASN A 41 8.30 -10.22 -6.51
CA ASN A 41 7.90 -8.82 -6.65
C ASN A 41 6.74 -8.43 -5.70
N ASN A 42 6.34 -7.17 -5.80
CA ASN A 42 5.28 -6.52 -5.05
C ASN A 42 3.85 -6.76 -5.60
N GLU A 43 3.66 -7.23 -6.84
CA GLU A 43 2.36 -7.27 -7.53
C GLU A 43 1.25 -7.99 -6.74
N ARG A 44 1.57 -9.10 -6.07
CA ARG A 44 0.58 -9.80 -5.22
C ARG A 44 0.21 -9.02 -3.96
N LEU A 45 1.12 -8.20 -3.44
CA LEU A 45 0.86 -7.32 -2.29
C LEU A 45 0.05 -6.11 -2.74
N GLU A 46 0.36 -5.56 -3.91
CA GLU A 46 -0.39 -4.47 -4.55
C GLU A 46 -1.84 -4.90 -4.81
N PHE A 47 -2.06 -6.05 -5.45
CA PHE A 47 -3.40 -6.59 -5.70
C PHE A 47 -4.26 -6.69 -4.43
N LEU A 48 -3.67 -7.13 -3.31
CA LEU A 48 -4.38 -7.17 -2.03
C LEU A 48 -4.55 -5.76 -1.42
N GLY A 49 -3.51 -4.94 -1.51
CA GLY A 49 -3.47 -3.59 -0.97
C GLY A 49 -4.53 -2.67 -1.58
N ASP A 50 -4.77 -2.79 -2.89
CA ASP A 50 -5.78 -2.01 -3.61
C ASP A 50 -7.17 -2.26 -3.05
N SER A 51 -7.56 -3.53 -2.87
CA SER A 51 -8.86 -3.87 -2.25
C SER A 51 -8.98 -3.35 -0.82
N VAL A 52 -7.89 -3.40 -0.04
CA VAL A 52 -7.89 -2.87 1.34
C VAL A 52 -8.09 -1.35 1.34
N ILE A 53 -7.37 -0.62 0.49
CA ILE A 53 -7.51 0.84 0.36
C ILE A 53 -8.93 1.19 -0.11
N GLU A 54 -9.48 0.47 -1.08
CA GLU A 54 -10.82 0.70 -1.60
C GLU A 54 -11.89 0.54 -0.51
N ILE A 55 -11.78 -0.49 0.33
CA ILE A 55 -12.69 -0.72 1.45
C ILE A 55 -12.59 0.41 2.47
N LEU A 56 -11.37 0.76 2.92
CA LEU A 56 -11.16 1.81 3.92
C LEU A 56 -11.65 3.17 3.42
N MET A 57 -11.44 3.48 2.15
CA MET A 57 -11.92 4.70 1.53
C MET A 57 -13.45 4.71 1.40
N SER A 58 -14.05 3.57 1.05
CA SER A 58 -15.52 3.44 0.99
C SER A 58 -16.16 3.64 2.36
N GLU A 59 -15.60 3.03 3.42
CA GLU A 59 -16.03 3.23 4.81
C GLU A 59 -15.90 4.69 5.24
N TYR A 60 -14.75 5.32 4.98
CA TYR A 60 -14.52 6.72 5.30
C TYR A 60 -15.54 7.64 4.62
N LEU A 61 -15.82 7.43 3.33
CA LEU A 61 -16.75 8.24 2.55
C LEU A 61 -18.19 8.05 3.04
N PHE A 62 -18.60 6.81 3.34
CA PHE A 62 -19.90 6.49 3.92
C PHE A 62 -20.15 7.25 5.21
N HIS A 63 -19.17 7.29 6.12
CA HIS A 63 -19.31 8.02 7.39
C HIS A 63 -19.19 9.55 7.24
N LYS A 64 -18.42 10.02 6.25
CA LYS A 64 -18.22 11.45 6.00
C LYS A 64 -19.43 12.11 5.34
N TYR A 65 -20.08 11.44 4.39
CA TYR A 65 -21.21 11.96 3.63
C TYR A 65 -22.51 11.27 4.04
N LYS A 66 -22.97 11.51 5.28
CA LYS A 66 -24.14 10.85 5.87
C LYS A 66 -25.43 10.98 5.06
N ASP A 67 -25.60 12.11 4.37
CA ASP A 67 -26.76 12.40 3.51
C ASP A 67 -26.42 12.32 2.02
N GLY A 68 -25.21 11.84 1.69
CA GLY A 68 -24.75 11.69 0.31
C GLY A 68 -25.33 10.43 -0.34
N ASP A 69 -25.68 10.53 -1.61
CA ASP A 69 -26.06 9.36 -2.40
C ASP A 69 -24.85 8.54 -2.86
N GLU A 70 -25.13 7.34 -3.39
CA GLU A 70 -24.10 6.44 -3.93
C GLU A 70 -23.29 7.13 -5.03
N GLY A 71 -23.93 7.89 -5.91
CA GLY A 71 -23.28 8.56 -7.04
C GLY A 71 -22.21 9.56 -6.59
N LEU A 72 -22.52 10.38 -5.58
CA LEU A 72 -21.56 11.29 -4.95
C LEU A 72 -20.38 10.51 -4.36
N MET A 73 -20.66 9.48 -3.57
CA MET A 73 -19.61 8.71 -2.89
C MET A 73 -18.70 7.97 -3.87
N THR A 74 -19.27 7.36 -4.92
CA THR A 74 -18.50 6.70 -6.00
C THR A 74 -17.61 7.69 -6.74
N LYS A 75 -18.13 8.89 -7.07
CA LYS A 75 -17.32 9.95 -7.69
C LYS A 75 -16.21 10.43 -6.78
N LYS A 76 -16.46 10.54 -5.47
CA LYS A 76 -15.42 10.93 -4.48
C LYS A 76 -14.37 9.85 -4.30
N ARG A 77 -14.75 8.57 -4.32
CA ARG A 77 -13.82 7.44 -4.24
C ARG A 77 -12.86 7.43 -5.43
N ALA A 78 -13.38 7.53 -6.65
CA ALA A 78 -12.58 7.54 -7.88
C ALA A 78 -11.68 8.78 -8.04
N GLN A 79 -11.84 9.81 -7.21
CA GLN A 79 -10.93 10.97 -7.18
C GLN A 79 -9.80 10.81 -6.15
N ALA A 80 -10.00 9.93 -5.17
CA ALA A 80 -9.09 9.75 -4.04
C ALA A 80 -8.24 8.47 -4.15
N VAL A 81 -8.72 7.51 -4.92
CA VAL A 81 -8.08 6.23 -5.29
C VAL A 81 -7.95 6.23 -6.81
#